data_AF-A0A8T5KBD3-F1
#
_entry.id   AF-A0A8T5KBD3-F1
#
_cell.length_a   1.000
_cell.length_b   1.000
_cell.length_c   1.000
_cell.angle_alpha   90.00
_cell.angle_beta   90.00
_cell.angle_gamma   90.00
#
_symmetry.space_group_name_H-M   'P 1'
#
loop_
_entity.id
_entity.type
_entity.pdbx_description
1 polymer ?
#
loop_
_entity_poly.entity_id
_entity_poly.type
_entity_poly.pdbx_seq_one_letter_code
_entity_poly.pdbx_strand_id
1 'polypeptide(L)' 'MVTILSLRRGKWKLVLNGQLVEEAPAEDEVHLSNLEEGIGEKVNLKEEEPEVTEELKQAAEIWRAGIEERWEREFAPEK' A
#
# COMPACT_ATOMS: atom_id res chain seq x y z
N MET A 1 -10.37 5.03 6.92
CA MET A 1 -9.93 5.64 5.65
C MET A 1 -8.43 5.42 5.60
N VAL A 2 -7.94 4.49 4.76
CA VAL A 2 -6.51 4.14 4.73
C VAL A 2 -5.77 5.28 4.01
N THR A 3 -4.89 5.98 4.72
CA THR A 3 -3.95 6.96 4.15
C THR A 3 -3.06 6.28 3.10
N ILE A 4 -2.57 7.04 2.11
CA ILE A 4 -1.62 6.54 1.09
C ILE A 4 -0.53 5.70 1.77
N LEU A 5 -0.37 4.46 1.31
CA LEU A 5 0.55 3.49 1.88
C LEU A 5 1.23 2.70 0.76
N SER A 6 2.50 2.35 0.97
CA SER A 6 3.18 1.36 0.13
C SER A 6 3.83 0.28 0.98
N LEU A 7 3.76 -0.96 0.51
CA LEU A 7 4.36 -2.14 1.14
C LEU A 7 5.19 -2.87 0.08
N ARG A 8 6.40 -3.28 0.44
CA ARG A 8 7.27 -4.09 -0.42
C ARG A 8 7.59 -5.43 0.23
N ARG A 9 7.44 -6.52 -0.52
CA ARG A 9 7.82 -7.88 -0.11
C ARG A 9 8.46 -8.61 -1.29
N GLY A 10 9.77 -8.82 -1.21
CA GLY A 10 10.54 -9.42 -2.30
C GLY A 10 10.44 -8.60 -3.59
N LYS A 11 10.01 -9.23 -4.68
CA LYS A 11 9.80 -8.60 -5.98
C LYS A 11 8.53 -7.74 -6.05
N TRP A 12 7.59 -7.94 -5.13
CA TRP A 12 6.30 -7.27 -5.14
C TRP A 12 6.33 -5.94 -4.42
N LYS A 13 5.69 -4.94 -5.02
CA LYS A 13 5.34 -3.68 -4.38
C LYS A 13 3.84 -3.44 -4.53
N LEU A 14 3.17 -3.18 -3.41
CA LEU A 14 1.77 -2.79 -3.34
C LEU A 14 1.69 -1.32 -2.95
N VAL A 15 0.88 -0.55 -3.65
CA VAL A 15 0.52 0.83 -3.31
C VAL A 15 -0.99 0.90 -3.09
N LEU A 16 -1.41 1.43 -1.95
CA LEU A 16 -2.82 1.64 -1.59
C LEU A 16 -3.15 3.13 -1.64
N ASN A 17 -4.25 3.48 -2.30
CA ASN A 17 -4.80 4.82 -2.50
C ASN A 17 -3.79 5.83 -3.06
N GLY A 18 -2.76 5.35 -3.78
CA GLY A 18 -1.66 6.18 -4.25
C GLY A 18 -2.05 7.03 -5.46
N GLN A 19 -1.59 8.29 -5.47
CA GLN A 19 -1.59 9.10 -6.68
C GLN A 19 -0.30 8.82 -7.46
N LEU A 20 -0.42 8.17 -8.63
CA LEU A 20 0.70 7.92 -9.52
C LEU A 20 0.97 9.10 -10.48
N VAL A 21 0.03 10.05 -10.56
CA VAL A 21 0.12 11.26 -11.37
C VAL A 21 -0.26 12.45 -10.49
N GLU A 22 0.53 13.52 -10.54
CA GLU A 22 0.31 14.74 -9.76
C GLU A 22 -1.04 15.37 -10.14
N GLU A 23 -1.84 15.73 -9.13
CA GLU A 23 -3.20 16.30 -9.26
C GLU A 23 -4.27 15.39 -9.92
N ALA A 24 -3.95 14.15 -10.31
CA ALA A 24 -4.93 13.19 -10.76
C ALA A 24 -5.45 12.34 -9.58
N PRO A 25 -6.75 11.98 -9.54
CA PRO A 25 -7.21 10.96 -8.59
C PRO A 25 -6.40 9.67 -8.79
N ALA A 26 -6.28 8.85 -7.74
CA ALA A 26 -5.73 7.52 -7.90
C ALA A 26 -6.50 6.79 -9.01
N GLU A 27 -5.81 6.37 -10.08
CA GLU A 27 -6.44 5.61 -11.17
C GLU A 27 -7.03 4.31 -10.64
N ASP A 28 -6.40 3.77 -9.59
CA ASP A 28 -6.85 2.61 -8.84
C ASP A 28 -6.52 2.76 -7.35
N GLU A 29 -7.42 2.30 -6.48
CA GLU A 29 -7.16 2.28 -5.03
C GLU A 29 -6.07 1.26 -4.66
N VAL A 30 -5.79 0.30 -5.54
CA VAL A 30 -4.77 -0.73 -5.34
C VAL A 30 -3.91 -0.84 -6.58
N HIS A 31 -2.60 -0.73 -6.43
CA HIS A 31 -1.64 -0.95 -7.50
C HIS A 31 -0.60 -1.98 -7.06
N LEU A 32 -0.56 -3.13 -7.73
CA LEU A 32 0.46 -4.15 -7.52
C LEU A 32 1.47 -4.12 -8.68
N SER A 33 2.77 -4.11 -8.38
CA SER A 33 3.82 -4.19 -9.39
C SER A 33 4.85 -5.27 -9.05
N ASN A 34 5.38 -5.93 -10.09
CA ASN A 34 6.56 -6.76 -10.01
C ASN A 34 7.81 -5.95 -10.40
N LEU A 35 8.63 -5.59 -9.42
CA LEU A 35 9.81 -4.75 -9.62
C LEU A 35 10.96 -5.45 -10.37
N GLU A 36 10.94 -6.78 -10.47
CA GLU A 36 11.92 -7.52 -11.28
C GLU A 36 11.60 -7.45 -12.78
N GLU A 37 10.32 -7.30 -13.13
CA GLU A 37 9.87 -7.21 -14.53
C GLU A 37 9.75 -5.76 -15.01
N GLY A 38 9.61 -4.80 -14.09
CA GLY A 38 9.58 -3.39 -14.44
C GLY A 38 9.69 -2.45 -13.24
N ILE A 39 10.84 -1.79 -13.11
CA ILE A 39 11.12 -0.79 -12.04
C ILE A 39 10.20 0.44 -12.16
N GLY A 40 9.65 0.69 -13.36
CA GLY A 40 8.78 1.84 -13.61
C GLY A 40 7.33 1.67 -13.14
N GLU A 41 6.94 0.50 -12.60
CA GLU A 41 5.62 0.30 -11.98
C GLU A 41 4.45 0.70 -12.90
N LYS A 42 4.60 0.49 -14.21
CA LYS A 42 3.64 0.94 -15.23
C LYS A 42 2.45 0.00 -15.40
N VAL A 43 2.56 -1.22 -14.91
CA VAL A 43 1.57 -2.27 -15.08
C VAL A 43 1.01 -2.61 -13.70
N ASN A 44 -0.30 -2.42 -13.56
CA ASN A 44 -1.02 -2.86 -12.38
C ASN A 44 -1.35 -4.35 -12.55
N LEU A 45 -0.78 -5.19 -11.69
CA LEU A 45 -0.93 -6.65 -11.70
C LEU A 45 -2.01 -7.15 -10.72
N LYS A 46 -2.85 -6.25 -10.19
CA LYS A 46 -3.76 -6.61 -9.09
C LYS A 46 -4.80 -7.68 -9.48
N GLU A 47 -5.23 -7.69 -10.74
CA GLU A 47 -6.24 -8.62 -11.25
C GLU A 47 -5.59 -9.92 -11.73
N GLU A 48 -4.34 -9.83 -12.21
CA GLU A 48 -3.52 -10.96 -12.65
C GLU A 48 -2.98 -11.78 -11.47
N GLU A 49 -2.71 -11.14 -10.33
CA GLU A 49 -2.15 -11.74 -9.12
C GLU A 49 -3.03 -11.42 -7.88
N PRO A 50 -4.29 -11.88 -7.86
CA PRO A 50 -5.25 -11.49 -6.81
C PRO A 50 -4.89 -12.03 -5.43
N GLU A 51 -4.27 -13.22 -5.36
CA GLU A 51 -3.82 -13.81 -4.09
C GLU A 51 -2.71 -12.98 -3.44
N VAL A 52 -1.72 -12.55 -4.24
CA VAL A 52 -0.61 -11.70 -3.78
C VAL A 52 -1.13 -10.32 -3.37
N THR A 53 -2.08 -9.78 -4.13
CA THR A 53 -2.70 -8.49 -3.85
C THR A 53 -3.38 -8.51 -2.48
N GLU A 54 -4.20 -9.51 -2.21
CA GLU A 54 -4.92 -9.63 -0.95
C GLU A 54 -3.97 -9.88 0.23
N GLU A 55 -2.97 -10.75 0.07
CA GLU A 55 -1.95 -11.00 1.09
C GLU A 55 -1.23 -9.70 1.50
N LEU A 56 -0.76 -8.93 0.51
CA LEU A 56 -0.03 -7.70 0.78
C LEU A 56 -0.94 -6.60 1.32
N LYS A 57 -2.21 -6.55 0.89
CA LYS A 57 -3.19 -5.59 1.42
C LYS A 57 -3.45 -5.84 2.90
N GLN A 58 -3.73 -7.08 3.28
CA GLN A 58 -3.92 -7.45 4.69
C GLN A 58 -2.67 -7.16 5.52
N ALA A 59 -1.48 -7.49 5.00
CA ALA A 59 -0.22 -7.18 5.68
C ALA A 59 -0.02 -5.67 5.87
N ALA A 60 -0.39 -4.85 4.88
CA ALA A 60 -0.29 -3.41 4.93
C ALA A 60 -1.27 -2.79 5.95
N GLU A 61 -2.51 -3.28 5.99
CA GLU A 61 -3.53 -2.85 6.96
C GLU A 61 -3.15 -3.22 8.40
N ILE A 62 -2.69 -4.45 8.64
CA ILE A 62 -2.20 -4.89 9.96
C ILE A 62 -1.01 -4.04 10.42
N TRP A 63 -0.05 -3.79 9.54
CA TRP A 63 1.11 -2.96 9.84
C TRP A 63 0.70 -1.54 10.20
N ARG A 64 -0.22 -0.95 9.44
CA ARG A 64 -0.73 0.41 9.69
C ARG A 64 -1.45 0.50 11.02
N ALA A 65 -2.33 -0.44 11.32
CA ALA A 65 -3.05 -0.48 12.59
C ALA A 65 -2.08 -0.55 13.78
N GLY A 66 -1.02 -1.36 13.68
CA GLY A 66 0.01 -1.45 14.72
C GLY A 66 0.79 -0.14 14.93
N ILE A 67 1.05 0.62 13.86
CA ILE A 67 1.66 1.95 13.97
C ILE A 67 0.72 2.93 14.67
N GLU A 68 -0.55 2.96 14.26
CA GLU A 68 -1.56 3.86 14.82
C GLU A 68 -1.80 3.56 16.30
N GLU A 69 -1.96 2.29 16.68
CA GLU A 69 -2.08 1.87 18.08
C GLU A 69 -0.87 2.30 18.90
N ARG A 70 0.34 2.08 18.39
CA ARG A 70 1.57 2.49 19.06
C ARG A 70 1.62 4.01 19.21
N TRP A 71 1.23 4.74 18.18
CA TRP A 71 1.25 6.20 18.18
C TRP A 71 0.33 6.77 19.26
N GLU A 72 -0.92 6.29 19.30
CA GLU A 72 -1.90 6.68 20.30
C GLU A 72 -1.41 6.40 21.73
N ARG A 73 -0.76 5.26 21.94
CA ARG A 73 -0.25 4.87 23.26
C ARG A 73 0.94 5.71 23.73
N GLU A 74 1.87 6.05 22.83
CA GLU A 74 3.16 6.64 23.20
C GLU A 74 3.23 8.16 23.02
N PHE A 75 2.36 8.76 22.19
CA PHE A 75 2.51 10.15 21.74
C PHE A 75 1.21 10.97 21.73
N ALA A 76 0.05 10.39 22.02
CA ALA A 76 -1.18 11.18 22.14
C ALA A 76 -1.08 12.16 23.32
N PRO A 77 -1.42 13.46 23.14
CA PRO A 77 -1.39 14.41 24.24
C PRO A 77 -2.35 13.98 25.34
N GLU A 78 -1.95 14.16 26.61
CA GLU A 78 -2.86 14.00 27.73
C GLU A 78 -4.05 14.97 27.55
N LYS A 79 -5.27 14.44 27.74
CA LYS A 79 -6.52 15.21 27.61
C LYS A 79 -6.68 16.25 28.70
#